data_AF-D5RBL5-F1
#
_entry.id   AF-D5RBL5-F1
#
_cell.length_a   1.000
_cell.length_b   1.000
_cell.length_c   1.000
_cell.angle_alpha   90.00
_cell.angle_beta   90.00
_cell.angle_gamma   90.00
#
_symmetry.space_group_name_H-M   'P 1'
#
loop_
_entity.id
_entity.type
_entity.pdbx_description
1 polymer ?
#
loop_
_entity_poly.entity_id
_entity_poly.type
_entity_poly.pdbx_seq_one_letter_code
_entity_poly.pdbx_strand_id
1 'polypeptide(L)'
;MKEAKEFSEIENIITTYDELYKEMVLKDKSNPNAKDLLELLFFEFYTKNEYIRTKLNISRQTVTSYLKQLEEVGILSSKKIRKEILYKNISLFKIAEN
;
A
#
# COMPACT_ATOMS: atom_id res chain seq x y z
N MET A 1 -5.51 14.60 -25.28
CA MET A 1 -5.51 13.21 -25.79
C MET A 1 -5.74 12.30 -24.60
N LYS A 2 -6.82 11.51 -24.61
CA LYS A 2 -7.17 10.58 -23.50
C LYS A 2 -6.00 9.65 -23.15
N GLU A 3 -5.30 9.18 -24.18
CA GLU A 3 -4.13 8.30 -24.10
C GLU A 3 -2.94 8.93 -23.35
N ALA A 4 -2.68 10.23 -23.52
CA ALA A 4 -1.62 10.92 -22.80
C ALA A 4 -1.93 11.05 -21.29
N LYS A 5 -3.21 11.13 -20.95
CA LYS A 5 -3.68 11.21 -19.56
C LYS A 5 -3.59 9.84 -18.88
N GLU A 6 -4.08 8.79 -19.53
CA GLU A 6 -3.96 7.40 -19.07
C GLU A 6 -2.48 6.98 -18.90
N PHE A 7 -1.61 7.40 -19.82
CA PHE A 7 -0.17 7.17 -19.70
C PHE A 7 0.45 7.88 -18.48
N SER A 8 0.07 9.14 -18.24
CA SER A 8 0.53 9.89 -17.07
C SER A 8 0.04 9.30 -15.74
N GLU A 9 -1.16 8.72 -15.72
CA GLU A 9 -1.70 8.04 -14.55
C GLU A 9 -0.93 6.75 -14.24
N ILE A 10 -0.59 5.96 -15.27
CA ILE A 10 0.24 4.76 -15.13
C ILE A 10 1.66 5.11 -14.66
N GLU A 11 2.26 6.16 -15.21
CA GLU A 11 3.59 6.64 -14.80
C GLU A 11 3.63 7.06 -13.33
N ASN A 12 2.58 7.73 -12.85
CA ASN A 12 2.44 8.12 -11.45
C ASN A 12 2.28 6.90 -10.52
N ILE A 13 1.52 5.88 -10.94
CA ILE A 13 1.35 4.61 -10.20
C ILE A 13 2.70 3.89 -10.06
N ILE A 14 3.45 3.78 -11.16
CA ILE A 14 4.77 3.13 -11.19
C ILE A 14 5.75 3.90 -10.29
N THR A 15 5.78 5.22 -10.41
CA THR A 15 6.66 6.08 -9.58
C THR A 15 6.33 5.94 -8.09
N THR A 16 5.04 5.92 -7.74
CA THR A 16 4.60 5.74 -6.35
C THR A 16 4.98 4.37 -5.81
N TYR A 17 4.87 3.31 -6.62
CA TYR A 17 5.30 1.96 -6.24
C TYR A 17 6.80 1.91 -5.96
N ASP A 18 7.60 2.52 -6.83
CA ASP A 18 9.07 2.53 -6.71
C ASP A 18 9.54 3.31 -5.48
N GLU A 19 8.95 4.47 -5.21
CA GLU A 19 9.23 5.27 -4.01
C GLU A 19 8.90 4.50 -2.73
N LEU A 20 7.74 3.86 -2.69
CA LEU A 20 7.28 3.01 -1.59
C LEU A 20 8.21 1.82 -1.32
N TYR A 21 8.58 1.12 -2.39
CA TYR A 21 9.47 -0.03 -2.31
C TYR A 21 10.83 0.40 -1.78
N LYS A 22 11.35 1.53 -2.28
CA LYS A 22 12.61 2.10 -1.83
C LYS A 22 12.56 2.49 -0.35
N GLU A 23 11.51 3.16 0.11
CA GLU A 23 11.36 3.52 1.54
C GLU A 23 11.28 2.28 2.46
N MET A 24 10.52 1.25 2.07
CA MET A 24 10.45 0.00 2.84
C MET A 24 11.80 -0.72 2.92
N VAL A 25 12.53 -0.77 1.81
CA VAL A 25 13.86 -1.40 1.75
C VAL A 25 14.92 -0.54 2.45
N LEU A 26 14.79 0.79 2.46
CA LEU A 26 15.70 1.67 3.21
C LEU A 26 15.54 1.51 4.73
N LYS A 27 14.29 1.42 5.21
CA LYS A 27 14.00 1.20 6.64
C LYS A 27 14.28 -0.23 7.10
N ASP A 28 14.11 -1.21 6.21
CA ASP A 28 14.41 -2.62 6.48
C ASP A 28 14.90 -3.32 5.20
N LYS A 29 16.22 -3.27 4.97
CA LYS A 29 16.88 -3.90 3.82
C LYS A 29 16.68 -5.42 3.76
N SER A 30 16.24 -6.03 4.86
CA SER A 30 16.06 -7.47 4.97
C SER A 30 14.64 -7.93 4.68
N ASN A 31 13.68 -7.01 4.49
CA ASN A 31 12.28 -7.36 4.35
C ASN A 31 12.01 -8.07 3.01
N PRO A 32 11.86 -9.42 3.00
CA PRO A 32 11.68 -10.16 1.76
C PRO A 32 10.27 -9.98 1.18
N ASN A 33 9.35 -9.44 1.98
CA ASN A 33 7.92 -9.35 1.66
C ASN A 33 7.51 -7.96 1.17
N ALA A 34 8.46 -7.02 1.01
CA ALA A 34 8.15 -5.64 0.63
C ALA A 34 7.44 -5.55 -0.73
N LYS A 35 7.90 -6.33 -1.71
CA LYS A 35 7.35 -6.36 -3.06
C LYS A 35 5.89 -6.86 -3.06
N ASP A 36 5.68 -8.02 -2.45
CA ASP A 36 4.38 -8.69 -2.39
C ASP A 36 3.35 -7.87 -1.59
N LEU A 37 3.79 -7.18 -0.51
CA LEU A 37 2.93 -6.27 0.23
C LEU A 37 2.42 -5.13 -0.65
N LEU A 38 3.30 -4.52 -1.44
CA LEU A 38 2.93 -3.42 -2.32
C LEU A 38 2.01 -3.88 -3.44
N GLU A 39 2.25 -5.05 -4.03
CA GLU A 39 1.34 -5.62 -5.03
C GLU A 39 -0.08 -5.78 -4.45
N LEU A 40 -0.24 -6.36 -3.25
CA LEU A 40 -1.55 -6.51 -2.62
C LEU A 40 -2.24 -5.17 -2.33
N LEU A 41 -1.48 -4.12 -2.00
CA LEU A 41 -2.00 -2.77 -1.74
C LEU A 41 -2.38 -2.01 -3.01
N PHE A 42 -1.80 -2.36 -4.15
CA PHE A 42 -2.09 -1.77 -5.46
C PHE A 42 -3.26 -2.44 -6.17
N PHE A 43 -3.47 -3.74 -5.97
CA PHE A 43 -4.61 -4.46 -6.56
C PHE A 43 -5.94 -4.28 -5.81
N GLU A 44 -5.92 -3.93 -4.52
CA GLU A 44 -7.12 -3.76 -3.69
C GLU A 44 -7.16 -2.38 -3.03
N PHE A 45 -8.19 -1.59 -3.36
CA PHE A 45 -8.43 -0.25 -2.79
C PHE A 45 -8.57 -0.22 -1.25
N TYR A 46 -8.86 -1.38 -0.66
CA TYR A 46 -8.97 -1.59 0.78
C TYR A 46 -8.26 -2.87 1.19
N THR A 47 -7.57 -2.83 2.32
CA THR A 47 -6.95 -4.02 2.92
C THR A 47 -7.24 -4.12 4.41
N LYS A 48 -6.90 -5.26 5.01
CA LYS A 48 -6.91 -5.45 6.46
C LYS A 48 -5.74 -6.30 6.90
N ASN A 49 -5.36 -6.15 8.17
CA ASN A 49 -4.20 -6.83 8.73
C ASN A 49 -4.21 -8.35 8.44
N GLU A 50 -5.34 -9.01 8.67
CA GLU A 50 -5.48 -10.46 8.49
C GLU A 50 -5.21 -10.93 7.05
N TYR A 51 -5.56 -10.09 6.08
CA TYR A 51 -5.38 -10.40 4.67
C TYR A 51 -3.89 -10.42 4.30
N ILE A 52 -3.17 -9.37 4.66
CA ILE A 52 -1.72 -9.26 4.45
C ILE A 52 -0.98 -10.36 5.22
N ARG A 53 -1.38 -10.59 6.48
CA ARG A 53 -0.82 -11.65 7.34
C ARG A 53 -0.87 -13.01 6.67
N THR A 54 -2.02 -13.35 6.10
CA THR A 54 -2.26 -14.65 5.44
C THR A 54 -1.49 -14.76 4.13
N LYS A 55 -1.45 -13.69 3.33
CA LYS A 55 -0.78 -13.70 2.02
C LYS A 55 0.74 -13.72 2.11
N LEU A 56 1.31 -12.97 3.04
CA LEU A 56 2.77 -12.87 3.22
C LEU A 56 3.31 -13.87 4.25
N ASN A 57 2.44 -14.63 4.92
CA ASN A 57 2.80 -15.58 5.97
C ASN A 57 3.70 -14.98 7.07
N ILE A 58 3.34 -13.80 7.58
CA ILE A 58 4.09 -13.06 8.62
C ILE A 58 3.26 -12.79 9.87
N SER A 59 3.89 -12.30 10.93
CA SER A 59 3.22 -12.01 12.20
C SER A 59 2.25 -10.81 12.09
N ARG A 60 1.19 -10.82 12.89
CA ARG A 60 0.22 -9.72 13.01
C ARG A 60 0.90 -8.40 13.40
N GLN A 61 1.89 -8.47 14.29
CA GLN A 61 2.67 -7.33 14.77
C GLN A 61 3.49 -6.71 13.62
N THR A 62 4.14 -7.53 12.81
CA THR A 62 4.89 -7.07 11.62
C THR A 62 3.97 -6.34 10.64
N VAL A 63 2.81 -6.91 10.33
CA VAL A 63 1.80 -6.26 9.47
C VAL A 63 1.32 -4.94 10.07
N THR A 64 1.12 -4.89 11.40
CA THR A 64 0.70 -3.65 12.08
C THR A 64 1.77 -2.57 11.96
N SER A 65 3.05 -2.92 12.08
CA SER A 65 4.17 -2.00 11.88
C SER A 65 4.17 -1.44 10.46
N TYR A 66 4.07 -2.29 9.43
CA TYR A 66 4.07 -1.84 8.03
C TYR A 66 2.87 -0.93 7.73
N LEU A 67 1.66 -1.31 8.14
CA LEU A 67 0.46 -0.52 7.90
C LEU A 67 0.49 0.85 8.59
N LYS A 68 1.09 0.94 9.79
CA LYS A 68 1.29 2.22 10.47
C LYS A 68 2.31 3.11 9.76
N GLN A 69 3.43 2.55 9.31
CA GLN A 69 4.43 3.32 8.55
C GLN A 69 3.83 3.91 7.27
N LEU A 70 2.98 3.13 6.57
CA LEU A 70 2.28 3.58 5.37
C LEU A 70 1.19 4.64 5.66
N GLU A 71 0.57 4.59 6.83
CA GLU A 71 -0.36 5.63 7.30
C GLU A 71 0.39 6.92 7.69
N GLU A 72 1.54 6.80 8.36
CA GLU A 72 2.40 7.93 8.74
C GLU A 72 2.90 8.73 7.53
N VAL A 73 3.21 8.06 6.43
CA VAL A 73 3.62 8.71 5.17
C VAL A 73 2.42 9.13 4.29
N GLY A 74 1.18 8.97 4.77
CA GLY A 74 -0.02 9.47 4.11
C GLY A 74 -0.52 8.66 2.91
N ILE A 75 -0.10 7.39 2.80
CA ILE A 75 -0.48 6.49 1.69
C ILE A 75 -1.73 5.69 2.04
N LEU A 76 -1.82 5.26 3.29
CA LEU A 76 -3.01 4.61 3.83
C LEU A 76 -3.76 5.53 4.80
N SER A 77 -5.06 5.26 4.94
CA SER A 77 -5.87 5.79 6.02
C SER A 77 -6.63 4.63 6.69
N SER A 78 -6.46 4.47 8.00
CA SER A 78 -7.18 3.46 8.76
C SER A 78 -8.58 3.91 9.15
N LYS A 79 -9.53 2.97 9.16
CA LYS A 79 -10.89 3.16 9.65
C LYS A 79 -11.34 1.94 10.43
N LYS A 80 -11.79 2.15 11.67
CA LYS A 80 -12.39 1.10 12.48
C LYS A 80 -13.80 0.79 11.98
N ILE A 81 -14.05 -0.46 11.61
CA ILE A 81 -15.35 -0.98 11.19
C ILE A 81 -15.70 -2.17 12.09
N ARG A 82 -16.67 -1.98 13.00
CA ARG A 82 -17.05 -2.97 14.02
C ARG A 82 -15.83 -3.40 14.86
N LYS A 83 -15.42 -4.67 14.71
CA LYS A 83 -14.28 -5.28 15.42
C LYS A 83 -12.98 -5.27 14.59
N GLU A 84 -13.04 -4.83 13.33
CA GLU A 84 -11.89 -4.82 12.41
C GLU A 84 -11.41 -3.40 12.14
N ILE A 85 -10.14 -3.30 11.72
CA ILE A 85 -9.55 -2.09 11.16
C ILE A 85 -9.32 -2.35 9.68
N LEU A 86 -9.94 -1.53 8.83
CA LEU A 86 -9.67 -1.50 7.40
C LEU A 86 -8.71 -0.36 7.09
N TYR A 87 -7.85 -0.55 6.12
CA TYR A 87 -6.93 0.46 5.60
C TYR A 87 -7.33 0.77 4.16
N LYS A 88 -7.64 2.04 3.89
CA LYS A 88 -7.95 2.57 2.55
C LYS A 88 -6.66 3.09 1.92
N ASN A 89 -6.37 2.72 0.69
CA ASN A 89 -5.25 3.30 -0.06
C ASN A 89 -5.63 4.67 -0.65
N ILE A 90 -5.43 5.73 0.13
CA ILE A 90 -5.87 7.08 -0.25
C ILE A 90 -5.06 7.66 -1.41
N SER A 91 -3.79 7.25 -1.58
CA SER A 91 -2.98 7.66 -2.73
C SER A 91 -3.54 7.12 -4.04
N LEU A 92 -3.94 5.84 -4.08
CA LEU A 92 -4.57 5.28 -5.29
C LEU A 92 -5.89 5.95 -5.63
N PHE A 93 -6.74 6.26 -4.64
CA PHE A 93 -8.00 6.99 -4.90
C PHE A 93 -7.76 8.38 -5.51
N LYS A 94 -6.76 9.13 -5.03
CA LYS A 94 -6.42 10.44 -5.60
C LYS A 94 -5.97 10.37 -7.06
N ILE A 95 -5.33 9.27 -7.43
CA ILE A 95 -4.87 9.05 -8.81
C ILE A 95 -6.05 8.61 -9.69
N ALA A 96 -6.91 7.71 -9.19
CA ALA A 96 -8.06 7.20 -9.93
C ALA A 96 -9.22 8.19 -10.12
N GLU A 97 -9.32 9.23 -9.26
CA GLU A 97 -10.35 10.28 -9.36
C GLU A 97 -9.97 11.43 -10.30
N ASN A 98 -8.73 11.45 -10.82
CA ASN A 98 -8.24 12.54 -11.68
C ASN A 98 -8.52 12.33 -13.16
#